data_AF-A0A845X909-F1
#
_entry.id   AF-A0A845X909-F1
#
_cell.length_a   1.000
_cell.length_b   1.000
_cell.length_c   1.000
_cell.angle_alpha   90.00
_cell.angle_beta   90.00
_cell.angle_gamma   90.00
#
_symmetry.space_group_name_H-M   'P 1'
#
loop_
_entity.id
_entity.type
_entity.pdbx_description
1 polymer ?
#
loop_
_entity_poly.entity_id
_entity_poly.type
_entity_poly.pdbx_seq_one_letter_code
_entity_poly.pdbx_strand_id
1 'polypeptide(L)'
;MPAFAYDADDFTTLLNTGSCVNCDLSGAPLVGMDLSNADLSGANLSSAFMLDTNLNGANLSGVDLTAAIFIDVSVVGATYDQYTVFPAGFDISAMTYVETTTSTDVVAVDSDDNADTAISTDVVVAVDDDNAVAIDIINDSGDSVSVPEPATTIALLGFGGLALKSVKRQGT
;
A
#
# COMPACT_ATOMS: atom_id res chain seq x y z
N MET A 1 -7.42 35.39 -7.40
CA MET A 1 -7.48 34.09 -8.09
C MET A 1 -8.75 33.39 -7.67
N PRO A 2 -9.44 32.64 -8.55
CA PRO A 2 -10.44 31.68 -8.09
C PRO A 2 -9.74 30.71 -7.14
N ALA A 3 -10.37 30.40 -6.00
CA ALA A 3 -9.90 29.32 -5.14
C ALA A 3 -10.33 28.01 -5.81
N PHE A 4 -9.42 27.36 -6.53
CA PHE A 4 -9.61 26.00 -6.97
C PHE A 4 -9.43 25.08 -5.75
N ALA A 5 -10.13 23.94 -5.73
CA ALA A 5 -9.99 22.96 -4.66
C ALA A 5 -8.64 22.22 -4.76
N TYR A 6 -8.15 22.01 -5.98
CA TYR A 6 -6.87 21.37 -6.30
C TYR A 6 -5.72 22.39 -6.42
N ASP A 7 -4.48 21.90 -6.36
CA ASP A 7 -3.28 22.69 -6.66
C ASP A 7 -3.06 22.80 -8.18
N ALA A 8 -2.99 24.03 -8.69
CA ALA A 8 -2.89 24.28 -10.13
C ALA A 8 -1.55 23.85 -10.74
N ASP A 9 -0.47 23.86 -9.97
CA ASP A 9 0.85 23.42 -10.41
C ASP A 9 0.89 21.89 -10.50
N ASP A 10 0.25 21.19 -9.55
CA ASP A 10 0.08 19.73 -9.60
C ASP A 10 -0.76 19.31 -10.81
N PHE A 11 -1.90 19.97 -11.02
CA PHE A 11 -2.73 19.73 -12.21
C PHE A 11 -1.93 19.94 -13.50
N THR A 12 -1.18 21.03 -13.59
CA THR A 12 -0.33 21.31 -14.75
C THR A 12 0.78 20.27 -14.92
N THR A 13 1.34 19.78 -13.81
CA THR A 13 2.37 18.74 -13.82
C THR A 13 1.80 17.45 -14.41
N LEU A 14 0.66 16.98 -13.90
CA LEU A 14 -0.01 15.78 -14.43
C LEU A 14 -0.21 15.84 -15.94
N LEU A 15 -0.68 16.97 -16.47
CA LEU A 15 -0.97 17.11 -17.91
C LEU A 15 0.28 17.12 -18.78
N ASN A 16 1.40 17.60 -18.25
CA ASN A 16 2.64 17.70 -19.00
C ASN A 16 3.50 16.43 -18.92
N THR A 17 3.43 15.71 -17.80
CA THR A 17 4.33 14.60 -17.50
C THR A 17 3.65 13.25 -17.47
N GLY A 18 2.32 13.20 -17.29
CA GLY A 18 1.60 11.97 -16.98
C GLY A 18 1.96 11.41 -15.60
N SER A 19 2.55 12.20 -14.71
CA SER A 19 2.94 11.77 -13.36
C SER A 19 2.66 12.87 -12.35
N CYS A 20 1.96 12.51 -11.28
CA CYS A 20 1.64 13.38 -10.17
C CYS A 20 1.54 12.59 -8.86
N VAL A 21 2.71 12.16 -8.36
CA VAL A 21 2.81 11.36 -7.13
C VAL A 21 2.60 12.25 -5.91
N ASN A 22 1.68 11.87 -5.02
CA ASN A 22 1.29 12.63 -3.82
C ASN A 22 0.73 14.04 -4.10
N CYS A 23 0.23 14.29 -5.30
CA CYS A 23 -0.35 15.58 -5.67
C CYS A 23 -1.71 15.86 -5.04
N ASP A 24 -2.07 17.14 -4.90
CA ASP A 24 -3.42 17.58 -4.59
C ASP A 24 -4.22 17.88 -5.86
N LEU A 25 -5.04 16.92 -6.27
CA LEU A 25 -5.96 17.00 -7.39
C LEU A 25 -7.41 17.01 -6.90
N SER A 26 -7.65 17.43 -5.65
CA SER A 26 -8.99 17.39 -5.05
C SER A 26 -9.96 18.32 -5.78
N GLY A 27 -11.12 17.80 -6.17
CA GLY A 27 -12.10 18.55 -6.97
C GLY A 27 -11.62 18.91 -8.38
N ALA A 28 -10.52 18.32 -8.87
CA ALA A 28 -10.00 18.63 -10.20
C ALA A 28 -10.99 18.27 -11.32
N PRO A 29 -11.07 19.10 -12.37
CA PRO A 29 -11.90 18.82 -13.55
C PRO A 29 -11.15 17.92 -14.53
N LEU A 30 -11.27 16.60 -14.36
CA LEU A 30 -10.59 15.58 -15.19
C LEU A 30 -11.48 15.00 -16.31
N VAL A 31 -12.56 15.70 -16.65
CA VAL A 31 -13.56 15.26 -17.63
C VAL A 31 -12.93 15.08 -19.02
N GLY A 32 -13.09 13.90 -19.59
CA GLY A 32 -12.63 13.53 -20.93
C GLY A 32 -11.11 13.41 -21.08
N MET A 33 -10.37 13.40 -19.98
CA MET A 33 -8.91 13.36 -20.02
C MET A 33 -8.39 11.95 -20.32
N ASP A 34 -7.33 11.89 -21.13
CA ASP A 34 -6.53 10.68 -21.29
C ASP A 34 -5.39 10.70 -20.28
N LEU A 35 -5.55 9.92 -19.22
CA LEU A 35 -4.58 9.70 -18.14
C LEU A 35 -4.11 8.24 -18.15
N SER A 36 -4.14 7.59 -19.33
CA SER A 36 -3.68 6.22 -19.45
C SER A 36 -2.20 6.09 -19.09
N ASN A 37 -1.87 5.07 -18.31
CA ASN A 37 -0.53 4.81 -17.76
C ASN A 37 0.03 5.94 -16.87
N ALA A 38 -0.81 6.87 -16.42
CA ALA A 38 -0.35 7.92 -15.53
C ALA A 38 0.06 7.37 -14.16
N ASP A 39 1.11 7.94 -13.57
CA ASP A 39 1.48 7.64 -12.18
C ASP A 39 0.83 8.65 -11.25
N LEU A 40 -0.25 8.22 -10.59
CA LEU A 40 -1.03 9.02 -9.64
C LEU A 40 -0.82 8.53 -8.21
N SER A 41 0.20 7.72 -7.94
CA SER A 41 0.36 7.09 -6.63
C SER A 41 0.35 8.10 -5.47
N GLY A 42 -0.48 7.83 -4.47
CA GLY A 42 -0.68 8.70 -3.30
C GLY A 42 -1.41 10.02 -3.57
N ALA A 43 -1.87 10.29 -4.80
CA ALA A 43 -2.57 11.53 -5.11
C ALA A 43 -3.93 11.63 -4.40
N ASN A 44 -4.29 12.85 -4.02
CA ASN A 44 -5.63 13.17 -3.54
C ASN A 44 -6.53 13.52 -4.72
N LEU A 45 -7.43 12.61 -5.09
CA LEU A 45 -8.49 12.81 -6.10
C LEU A 45 -9.87 12.94 -5.48
N SER A 46 -9.94 13.26 -4.19
CA SER A 46 -11.22 13.40 -3.50
C SER A 46 -12.06 14.48 -4.17
N SER A 47 -13.37 14.20 -4.33
CA SER A 47 -14.32 15.07 -5.03
C SER A 47 -13.97 15.42 -6.49
N ALA A 48 -12.97 14.79 -7.11
CA ALA A 48 -12.62 15.05 -8.51
C ALA A 48 -13.76 14.66 -9.47
N PHE A 49 -13.84 15.34 -10.60
CA PHE A 49 -14.85 15.11 -11.64
C PHE A 49 -14.22 14.33 -12.80
N MET A 50 -14.54 13.04 -12.91
CA MET A 50 -13.99 12.10 -13.89
C MET A 50 -15.12 11.51 -14.76
N LEU A 51 -15.68 12.32 -15.66
CA LEU A 51 -16.61 11.84 -16.70
C LEU A 51 -15.80 11.52 -17.95
N ASP A 52 -15.98 10.32 -18.54
CA ASP A 52 -15.26 9.88 -19.75
C ASP A 52 -13.72 9.91 -19.60
N THR A 53 -13.20 9.77 -18.39
CA THR A 53 -11.75 9.79 -18.13
C THR A 53 -11.14 8.41 -18.38
N ASN A 54 -10.03 8.36 -19.12
CA ASN A 54 -9.28 7.14 -19.36
C ASN A 54 -8.15 7.01 -18.34
N LEU A 55 -8.25 6.06 -17.41
CA LEU A 55 -7.23 5.69 -16.42
C LEU A 55 -6.64 4.29 -16.70
N ASN A 56 -6.75 3.79 -17.93
CA ASN A 56 -6.25 2.47 -18.27
C ASN A 56 -4.74 2.36 -18.00
N GLY A 57 -4.33 1.33 -17.27
CA GLY A 57 -2.93 1.12 -16.87
C GLY A 57 -2.37 2.14 -15.87
N ALA A 58 -3.17 3.07 -15.35
CA ALA A 58 -2.69 4.06 -14.38
C ALA A 58 -2.32 3.42 -13.05
N ASN A 59 -1.32 3.99 -12.37
CA ASN A 59 -0.99 3.61 -11.00
C ASN A 59 -1.83 4.41 -10.02
N LEU A 60 -2.80 3.76 -9.38
CA LEU A 60 -3.69 4.35 -8.39
C LEU A 60 -3.39 3.91 -6.95
N SER A 61 -2.22 3.31 -6.69
CA SER A 61 -1.80 2.92 -5.34
C SER A 61 -1.82 4.10 -4.37
N GLY A 62 -2.45 3.93 -3.20
CA GLY A 62 -2.60 4.97 -2.19
C GLY A 62 -3.45 6.18 -2.58
N VAL A 63 -4.16 6.15 -3.71
CA VAL A 63 -5.00 7.28 -4.14
C VAL A 63 -6.25 7.39 -3.28
N ASP A 64 -6.62 8.62 -2.93
CA ASP A 64 -7.93 8.90 -2.32
C ASP A 64 -8.95 9.36 -3.37
N LEU A 65 -9.95 8.53 -3.67
CA LEU A 65 -11.08 8.84 -4.58
C LEU A 65 -12.37 9.17 -3.81
N THR A 66 -12.29 9.52 -2.52
CA THR A 66 -13.46 9.82 -1.68
C THR A 66 -14.34 10.88 -2.32
N ALA A 67 -15.64 10.58 -2.44
CA ALA A 67 -16.64 11.47 -3.04
C ALA A 67 -16.34 11.91 -4.48
N ALA A 68 -15.39 11.28 -5.18
CA ALA A 68 -15.17 11.54 -6.59
C ALA A 68 -16.42 11.19 -7.40
N ILE A 69 -16.69 11.98 -8.43
CA ILE A 69 -17.79 11.75 -9.37
C ILE A 69 -17.21 11.06 -10.59
N PHE A 70 -17.56 9.80 -10.78
CA PHE A 70 -17.07 8.96 -11.87
C PHE A 70 -18.25 8.45 -12.71
N ILE A 71 -18.18 8.69 -14.01
CA ILE A 71 -19.15 8.19 -15.00
C ILE A 71 -18.33 7.81 -16.23
N ASP A 72 -18.54 6.60 -16.74
CA ASP A 72 -17.84 6.09 -17.93
C ASP A 72 -16.30 6.19 -17.83
N VAL A 73 -15.76 5.96 -16.62
CA VAL A 73 -14.31 5.88 -16.37
C VAL A 73 -13.77 4.50 -16.76
N SER A 74 -12.68 4.47 -17.51
CA SER A 74 -11.98 3.24 -17.87
C SER A 74 -10.78 3.02 -16.96
N VAL A 75 -10.71 1.90 -16.25
CA VAL A 75 -9.62 1.52 -15.32
C VAL A 75 -8.97 0.18 -15.68
N VAL A 76 -9.10 -0.25 -16.93
CA VAL A 76 -8.60 -1.54 -17.40
C VAL A 76 -7.09 -1.60 -17.21
N GLY A 77 -6.63 -2.57 -16.43
CA GLY A 77 -5.21 -2.77 -16.15
C GLY A 77 -4.60 -1.73 -15.21
N ALA A 78 -5.39 -0.81 -14.64
CA ALA A 78 -4.91 0.08 -13.60
C ALA A 78 -4.53 -0.70 -12.34
N THR A 79 -3.57 -0.20 -11.56
CA THR A 79 -3.13 -0.84 -10.31
C THR A 79 -3.63 -0.09 -9.09
N TYR A 80 -3.83 -0.82 -7.99
CA TYR A 80 -4.18 -0.26 -6.69
C TYR A 80 -3.61 -1.11 -5.56
N ASP A 81 -3.61 -0.58 -4.34
CA ASP A 81 -3.08 -1.25 -3.15
C ASP A 81 -4.01 -1.14 -1.94
N GLN A 82 -3.56 -1.62 -0.78
CA GLN A 82 -4.35 -1.59 0.46
C GLN A 82 -4.64 -0.18 1.00
N TYR A 83 -3.96 0.86 0.48
CA TYR A 83 -4.14 2.25 0.90
C TYR A 83 -5.06 3.03 -0.04
N THR A 84 -5.45 2.44 -1.16
CA THR A 84 -6.32 3.10 -2.14
C THR A 84 -7.75 3.18 -1.61
N VAL A 85 -8.34 4.37 -1.61
CA VAL A 85 -9.70 4.62 -1.12
C VAL A 85 -10.65 4.80 -2.30
N PHE A 86 -11.58 3.86 -2.46
CA PHE A 86 -12.57 3.91 -3.54
C PHE A 86 -13.92 4.50 -3.07
N PRO A 87 -14.62 5.26 -3.93
CA PRO A 87 -15.99 5.67 -3.65
C PRO A 87 -16.94 4.46 -3.77
N ALA A 88 -18.09 4.56 -3.12
CA ALA A 88 -19.08 3.49 -3.16
C ALA A 88 -19.53 3.20 -4.60
N GLY A 89 -19.51 1.92 -4.99
CA GLY A 89 -19.94 1.48 -6.32
C GLY A 89 -18.90 1.66 -7.43
N PHE A 90 -17.66 2.05 -7.11
CA PHE A 90 -16.57 2.06 -8.08
C PHE A 90 -16.24 0.62 -8.50
N ASP A 91 -16.22 0.37 -9.82
CA ASP A 91 -15.91 -0.96 -10.35
C ASP A 91 -14.38 -1.17 -10.42
N ILE A 92 -13.89 -2.03 -9.52
CA ILE A 92 -12.46 -2.41 -9.45
C ILE A 92 -12.18 -3.75 -10.14
N SER A 93 -13.17 -4.38 -10.77
CA SER A 93 -13.04 -5.74 -11.32
C SER A 93 -12.03 -5.85 -12.47
N ALA A 94 -11.75 -4.74 -13.16
CA ALA A 94 -10.77 -4.65 -14.24
C ALA A 94 -9.39 -4.17 -13.79
N MET A 95 -9.21 -3.94 -12.49
CA MET A 95 -7.97 -3.43 -11.89
C MET A 95 -7.13 -4.57 -11.31
N THR A 96 -5.85 -4.30 -11.10
CA THR A 96 -4.89 -5.24 -10.52
C THR A 96 -4.45 -4.76 -9.14
N TYR A 97 -4.65 -5.61 -8.12
CA TYR A 97 -4.11 -5.34 -6.79
C TYR A 97 -2.59 -5.56 -6.78
N VAL A 98 -1.85 -4.65 -6.15
CA VAL A 98 -0.41 -4.71 -5.94
C VAL A 98 -0.13 -4.49 -4.46
N GLU A 99 0.60 -5.40 -3.83
CA GLU A 99 1.03 -5.21 -2.43
C GLU A 99 2.17 -4.19 -2.38
N THR A 100 1.89 -3.01 -1.82
CA THR A 100 2.94 -2.03 -1.53
C THR A 100 3.53 -2.39 -0.17
N THR A 101 4.67 -3.09 -0.17
CA THR A 101 5.42 -3.32 1.07
C THR A 101 6.08 -2.01 1.46
N THR A 102 5.49 -1.27 2.39
CA THR A 102 6.23 -0.23 3.11
C THR A 102 7.32 -0.94 3.91
N SER A 103 8.53 -0.97 3.37
CA SER A 103 9.71 -1.40 4.11
C SER A 103 9.91 -0.47 5.30
N THR A 104 9.35 -0.82 6.47
CA THR A 104 9.92 -0.55 7.81
C THR A 104 8.98 -1.04 8.91
N ASP A 105 9.29 -2.22 9.45
CA ASP A 105 9.39 -2.44 10.89
C ASP A 105 10.28 -3.68 11.10
N VAL A 106 11.54 -3.54 10.70
CA VAL A 106 12.58 -4.50 11.07
C VAL A 106 13.15 -3.99 12.39
N VAL A 107 12.60 -4.46 13.52
CA VAL A 107 13.27 -4.24 14.80
C VAL A 107 14.53 -5.09 14.78
N ALA A 108 15.69 -4.44 14.74
CA ALA A 108 16.95 -5.11 15.02
C ALA A 108 16.87 -5.72 16.42
N VAL A 109 16.90 -7.05 16.52
CA VAL A 109 17.07 -7.72 17.81
C VAL A 109 18.53 -7.53 18.19
N ASP A 110 18.80 -6.55 19.06
CA ASP A 110 20.12 -6.44 19.70
C ASP A 110 20.41 -7.75 20.44
N SER A 111 21.63 -8.25 20.27
CA SER A 111 22.09 -9.53 20.81
C SER A 111 22.39 -9.45 22.32
N ASP A 112 22.35 -8.25 22.91
CA ASP A 112 22.71 -8.01 24.30
C ASP A 112 21.49 -7.98 25.22
N ASP A 113 21.04 -9.18 25.59
CA ASP A 113 20.74 -9.62 26.96
C ASP A 113 20.41 -8.53 28.00
N ASN A 114 19.23 -7.90 27.93
CA ASN A 114 18.45 -7.57 29.14
C ASN A 114 16.96 -7.38 28.82
N ALA A 115 16.16 -8.35 29.27
CA ALA A 115 14.71 -8.37 29.11
C ALA A 115 14.03 -7.26 29.93
N ASP A 116 13.72 -6.12 29.30
CA ASP A 116 12.59 -5.28 29.71
C ASP A 116 12.20 -4.25 28.64
N THR A 117 11.64 -4.71 27.52
CA THR A 117 10.90 -3.82 26.64
C THR A 117 9.68 -4.57 26.16
N ALA A 118 8.52 -4.17 26.66
CA ALA A 118 7.23 -4.72 26.25
C ALA A 118 7.14 -4.69 24.72
N ILE A 119 7.23 -5.87 24.12
CA ILE A 119 7.04 -6.05 22.69
C ILE A 119 5.54 -5.88 22.45
N SER A 120 5.16 -4.73 21.87
CA SER A 120 3.81 -4.55 21.34
C SER A 120 3.54 -5.68 20.35
N THR A 121 2.32 -6.21 20.37
CA THR A 121 1.81 -7.47 19.79
C THR A 121 2.04 -7.73 18.29
N ASP A 122 2.86 -6.96 17.61
CA ASP A 122 3.09 -7.02 16.17
C ASP A 122 4.60 -7.17 15.91
N VAL A 123 5.11 -8.40 15.94
CA VAL A 123 6.47 -8.69 15.49
C VAL A 123 6.40 -9.23 14.07
N VAL A 124 6.71 -8.37 13.09
CA VAL A 124 6.93 -8.74 11.69
C VAL A 124 8.43 -8.97 11.52
N VAL A 125 8.84 -10.13 11.01
CA VAL A 125 10.23 -10.30 10.55
C VAL A 125 10.24 -10.25 9.03
N ALA A 126 10.78 -9.18 8.48
CA ALA A 126 10.99 -9.03 7.05
C ALA A 126 12.20 -9.87 6.60
N VAL A 127 12.05 -10.53 5.47
CA VAL A 127 13.12 -11.21 4.74
C VAL A 127 13.28 -10.49 3.42
N ASP A 128 14.51 -10.06 3.13
CA ASP A 128 14.90 -9.41 1.88
C ASP A 128 14.68 -10.40 0.70
N ASP A 129 14.21 -9.90 -0.44
CA ASP A 129 13.79 -10.69 -1.60
C ASP A 129 14.91 -11.60 -2.16
N ASP A 130 16.16 -11.32 -1.80
CA ASP A 130 17.34 -12.08 -2.20
C ASP A 130 17.89 -13.05 -1.13
N ASN A 131 17.34 -13.05 0.09
CA ASN A 131 17.93 -13.81 1.20
C ASN A 131 16.91 -14.23 2.26
N ALA A 132 15.98 -15.12 1.91
CA ALA A 132 15.05 -15.75 2.84
C ALA A 132 15.81 -16.43 4.02
N VAL A 133 15.84 -15.77 5.19
CA VAL A 133 16.32 -16.31 6.45
C VAL A 133 15.22 -17.19 7.06
N ALA A 134 15.53 -18.46 7.28
CA ALA A 134 14.67 -19.35 8.07
C ALA A 134 14.66 -18.89 9.54
N ILE A 135 13.47 -18.62 10.08
CA ILE A 135 13.28 -18.13 11.45
C ILE A 135 12.36 -19.09 12.19
N ASP A 136 12.80 -19.56 13.35
CA ASP A 136 11.91 -20.23 14.30
C ASP A 136 11.24 -19.19 15.19
N ILE A 137 9.90 -19.18 15.17
CA ILE A 137 9.08 -18.40 16.10
C ILE A 137 8.79 -19.29 17.31
N ILE A 138 9.25 -18.89 18.49
CA ILE A 138 8.97 -19.61 19.75
C ILE A 138 7.83 -18.89 20.47
N ASN A 139 6.72 -19.59 20.70
CA ASN A 139 5.59 -19.06 21.46
C ASN A 139 5.89 -19.06 22.98
N ASP A 140 5.03 -18.42 23.78
CA ASP A 140 5.25 -18.32 25.23
C ASP A 140 5.18 -19.67 25.97
N SER A 141 4.57 -20.69 25.35
CA SER A 141 4.57 -22.09 25.81
C SER A 141 5.82 -22.88 25.43
N GLY A 142 6.73 -22.30 24.63
CA GLY A 142 7.99 -22.93 24.21
C GLY A 142 7.89 -23.81 22.97
N ASP A 143 6.76 -23.78 22.26
CA ASP A 143 6.60 -24.48 20.98
C ASP A 143 7.22 -23.65 19.85
N SER A 144 8.02 -24.32 19.02
CA SER A 144 8.59 -23.76 17.79
C SER A 144 7.61 -23.93 16.62
N VAL A 145 7.30 -22.84 15.93
CA VAL A 145 6.59 -22.88 14.65
C VAL A 145 7.63 -22.77 13.53
N SER A 146 7.85 -23.86 12.82
CA SER A 146 8.74 -23.91 11.66
C SER A 146 7.99 -23.48 10.39
N VAL A 147 8.54 -22.51 9.66
CA VAL A 147 7.96 -22.04 8.40
C VAL A 147 8.57 -22.83 7.23
N PRO A 148 7.76 -23.50 6.39
CA PRO A 148 8.29 -24.27 5.26
C PRO A 148 8.71 -23.35 4.10
N GLU A 149 9.89 -23.59 3.53
CA GLU A 149 10.31 -22.96 2.27
C GLU A 149 9.52 -23.52 1.06
N PRO A 150 9.21 -22.72 0.02
CA PRO A 150 9.43 -21.29 -0.12
C PRO A 150 8.12 -20.54 0.15
N ALA A 151 7.82 -20.24 1.42
CA ALA A 151 6.62 -19.47 1.74
C ALA A 151 6.81 -18.00 1.31
N THR A 152 6.16 -17.60 0.22
CA THR A 152 6.11 -16.22 -0.29
C THR A 152 5.12 -15.34 0.49
N THR A 153 4.51 -15.85 1.56
CA THR A 153 3.51 -15.10 2.34
C THR A 153 3.56 -15.51 3.80
N ILE A 154 3.84 -14.56 4.68
CA ILE A 154 3.67 -14.72 6.13
C ILE A 154 2.29 -14.13 6.48
N ALA A 155 1.30 -15.00 6.68
CA ALA A 155 0.02 -14.59 7.25
C ALA A 155 0.16 -14.51 8.78
N LEU A 156 0.03 -13.31 9.35
CA LEU A 156 -0.26 -13.18 10.78
C LEU A 156 -1.67 -13.73 11.03
N LEU A 157 -1.78 -14.95 11.57
CA LEU A 157 -3.02 -15.38 12.21
C LEU A 157 -3.10 -14.67 13.56
N GLY A 158 -4.00 -13.68 13.63
CA GLY A 158 -4.34 -13.01 14.88
C GLY A 158 -4.78 -14.03 15.93
N PHE A 159 -3.88 -14.35 16.85
CA PHE A 159 -4.24 -15.00 18.10
C PHE A 159 -4.18 -13.94 19.19
N GLY A 160 -5.36 -13.57 19.68
CA GLY A 160 -5.49 -12.68 20.83
C GLY A 160 -4.64 -13.19 21.99
N GLY A 161 -3.68 -12.35 22.41
CA GLY A 161 -3.05 -12.44 23.73
C GLY A 161 -1.79 -13.30 23.87
N LEU A 162 -1.08 -13.68 22.80
CA LEU A 162 0.22 -14.36 22.93
C LEU A 162 1.38 -13.36 22.80
N ALA A 163 2.22 -13.26 23.85
CA ALA A 163 3.47 -12.52 23.81
C ALA A 163 4.59 -13.36 23.16
N LEU A 164 5.41 -12.74 22.31
CA LEU A 164 6.62 -13.38 21.77
C LEU A 164 7.72 -13.42 22.85
N LYS A 165 8.44 -14.55 22.94
CA LYS A 165 9.49 -14.74 23.96
C LYS A 165 10.92 -14.60 23.43
N SER A 166 11.18 -15.08 22.21
CA SER A 166 12.51 -14.96 21.56
C SER A 166 12.46 -15.36 20.09
N VAL A 167 13.37 -14.82 19.29
CA VAL A 167 13.60 -15.21 17.89
C VAL A 167 15.02 -15.78 17.77
N LYS A 168 15.19 -16.92 17.08
CA LYS A 168 16.51 -17.50 16.78
C LYS A 168 16.67 -17.74 15.28
N ARG A 169 17.83 -17.34 14.74
CA ARG A 169 18.28 -17.76 13.40
C ARG A 169 18.59 -19.26 13.42
N GLN A 170 18.06 -20.00 12.46
CA GLN A 170 18.62 -21.31 12.10
C GLN A 170 19.90 -21.07 11.27
N GLY A 171 20.97 -21.83 11.56
CA GLY A 171 22.38 -21.51 11.22
C GLY A 171 22.68 -21.14 9.75
N THR A 172 23.75 -20.42 9.42
CA THR A 172 25.06 -20.19 10.09
C THR A 172 25.45 -18.71 10.11
#